data_AF-A0ABD5BC30-F1
#
_entry.id   AF-A0ABD5BC30-F1
#
_cell.length_a   1.000
_cell.length_b   1.000
_cell.length_c   1.000
_cell.angle_alpha   90.00
_cell.angle_beta   90.00
_cell.angle_gamma   90.00
#
_symmetry.space_group_name_H-M   'P 1'
#
loop_
_entity.id
_entity.type
_entity.pdbx_description
1 polymer ?
#
loop_
_entity_poly.entity_id
_entity_poly.type
_entity_poly.pdbx_seq_one_letter_code
_entity_poly.pdbx_strand_id
1 'polypeptide(L)'
;MTTIKRFTPDYKMHAVRFEAFAREAEHGEYVKFDAHQRAVSALEAERDALAVENESLFSAAGEVYAAGYNHGHLNTVDGIAYTEGVEESFAESGAQVLFESSETPATDAALAAIQAQGVDKFADDLHKTAMAMCSVKPDNTTPGAYAGLARSFAKKLREAK
;
A
#
# COMPACT_ATOMS: atom_id res chain seq x y z
N MET A 1 6.41 -35.09 -40.56
CA MET A 1 6.89 -34.68 -39.22
C MET A 1 6.38 -33.27 -38.99
N THR A 2 5.22 -33.14 -38.34
CA THR A 2 4.49 -31.87 -38.23
C THR A 2 4.79 -31.26 -36.87
N THR A 3 5.52 -30.16 -36.84
CA THR A 3 5.88 -29.46 -35.61
C THR A 3 4.66 -28.73 -35.05
N ILE A 4 4.13 -29.18 -33.92
CA ILE A 4 3.06 -28.49 -33.19
C ILE A 4 3.68 -27.29 -32.47
N LYS A 5 3.37 -26.06 -32.93
CA LYS A 5 3.70 -24.84 -32.19
C LYS A 5 2.79 -24.76 -30.97
N ARG A 6 3.36 -24.79 -29.76
CA ARG A 6 2.61 -24.51 -28.53
C ARG A 6 2.18 -23.04 -28.58
N PHE A 7 0.87 -22.80 -28.60
CA PHE A 7 0.29 -21.47 -28.47
C PHE A 7 0.52 -20.99 -27.05
N THR A 8 1.38 -19.98 -26.88
CA THR A 8 1.49 -19.23 -25.62
C THR A 8 0.52 -18.05 -25.74
N PRO A 9 -0.64 -18.07 -25.05
CA PRO A 9 -1.60 -16.99 -25.19
C PRO A 9 -1.01 -15.71 -24.59
N ASP A 10 -1.02 -14.65 -25.37
CA ASP A 10 -0.69 -13.30 -24.93
C ASP A 10 -1.65 -12.90 -23.79
N TYR A 11 -1.15 -12.33 -22.69
CA TYR A 11 -1.93 -12.02 -21.47
C TYR A 11 -3.19 -11.17 -21.77
N LYS A 12 -3.17 -10.38 -22.85
CA LYS A 12 -4.31 -9.60 -23.36
C LYS A 12 -5.49 -10.46 -23.80
N MET A 13 -5.26 -11.68 -24.29
CA MET A 13 -6.33 -12.63 -24.67
C MET A 13 -7.02 -13.24 -23.43
N HIS A 14 -6.37 -13.23 -22.27
CA HIS A 14 -7.00 -13.66 -21.01
C HIS A 14 -8.00 -12.62 -20.49
N ALA A 15 -7.75 -11.33 -20.68
CA ALA A 15 -8.69 -10.26 -20.29
C ALA A 15 -10.02 -10.35 -21.05
N VAL A 16 -9.97 -10.64 -22.37
CA VAL A 16 -11.18 -10.81 -23.22
C VAL A 16 -12.03 -12.01 -22.78
N ARG A 17 -11.40 -13.05 -22.23
CA ARG A 17 -12.12 -14.25 -21.77
C ARG A 17 -12.88 -14.04 -20.46
N PHE A 18 -12.64 -12.93 -19.74
CA PHE A 18 -13.40 -12.54 -18.56
C PHE A 18 -14.66 -11.71 -18.87
N GLU A 19 -14.78 -11.15 -20.08
CA GLU A 19 -16.04 -10.51 -20.53
C GLU A 19 -17.21 -11.52 -20.56
N ALA A 20 -16.92 -12.82 -20.71
CA ALA A 20 -17.90 -13.90 -20.67
C ALA A 20 -18.43 -14.25 -19.26
N PHE A 21 -17.93 -13.61 -18.19
CA PHE A 21 -18.45 -13.78 -16.82
C PHE A 21 -19.46 -12.69 -16.41
N ALA A 22 -19.91 -11.86 -17.35
CA ALA A 22 -21.15 -11.11 -17.19
C ALA A 22 -22.33 -12.08 -17.16
N ARG A 23 -22.78 -12.48 -15.97
CA ARG A 23 -24.08 -13.13 -15.81
C ARG A 23 -25.15 -12.07 -16.10
N GLU A 24 -25.95 -12.29 -17.13
CA GLU A 24 -27.11 -11.43 -17.43
C GLU A 24 -27.99 -11.32 -16.17
N ALA A 25 -28.23 -10.08 -15.71
CA ALA A 25 -29.34 -9.81 -14.80
C ALA A 25 -30.67 -10.01 -15.55
N GLU A 26 -31.77 -10.22 -14.83
CA GLU A 26 -33.12 -10.49 -15.39
C GLU A 26 -33.65 -9.39 -16.35
N HIS A 27 -32.94 -8.26 -16.44
CA HIS A 27 -33.20 -7.14 -17.37
C HIS A 27 -32.01 -6.75 -18.28
N GLY A 28 -30.99 -7.61 -18.44
CA GLY A 28 -29.91 -7.39 -19.42
C GLY A 28 -28.89 -6.31 -19.05
N GLU A 29 -28.82 -5.88 -17.79
CA GLU A 29 -27.77 -4.97 -17.32
C GLU A 29 -26.47 -5.72 -17.03
N TYR A 30 -25.37 -5.22 -17.60
CA TYR A 30 -24.00 -5.64 -17.27
C TYR A 30 -23.64 -5.14 -15.87
N VAL A 31 -23.62 -6.04 -14.87
CA VAL A 31 -23.27 -5.68 -13.50
C VAL A 31 -22.06 -6.49 -13.02
N LYS A 32 -20.97 -5.76 -12.72
CA LYS A 32 -19.75 -6.10 -11.93
C LYS A 32 -18.49 -6.58 -12.69
N PHE A 33 -17.76 -5.61 -13.26
CA PHE A 33 -16.28 -5.62 -13.28
C PHE A 33 -15.66 -4.32 -12.75
N ASP A 34 -16.35 -3.18 -12.87
CA ASP A 34 -15.85 -1.87 -12.43
C ASP A 34 -15.35 -1.80 -10.98
N ALA A 35 -16.10 -2.32 -10.01
CA ALA A 35 -15.74 -2.20 -8.60
C ALA A 35 -14.48 -3.00 -8.26
N HIS A 36 -14.36 -4.22 -8.81
CA HIS A 36 -13.18 -5.05 -8.61
C HIS A 36 -11.98 -4.49 -9.36
N GLN A 37 -12.18 -4.03 -10.59
CA GLN A 37 -11.10 -3.42 -11.38
C GLN A 37 -10.58 -2.13 -10.73
N ARG A 38 -11.46 -1.29 -10.18
CA ARG A 38 -11.05 -0.12 -9.39
C ARG A 38 -10.26 -0.51 -8.14
N ALA A 39 -10.67 -1.57 -7.45
CA ALA A 39 -9.94 -2.06 -6.28
C ALA A 39 -8.54 -2.60 -6.65
N VAL A 40 -8.43 -3.35 -7.74
CA VAL A 40 -7.15 -3.86 -8.24
C VAL A 40 -6.24 -2.70 -8.65
N SER A 41 -6.74 -1.73 -9.42
CA SER A 41 -5.93 -0.56 -9.82
C SER A 41 -5.48 0.30 -8.63
N ALA A 42 -6.30 0.43 -7.58
CA ALA A 42 -5.90 1.11 -6.35
C ALA A 42 -4.77 0.36 -5.62
N LEU A 43 -4.86 -0.97 -5.52
CA LEU A 43 -3.82 -1.81 -4.92
C LEU A 43 -2.52 -1.80 -5.73
N GLU A 44 -2.62 -1.78 -7.06
CA GLU A 44 -1.44 -1.66 -7.93
C GLU A 44 -0.73 -0.32 -7.72
N ALA A 45 -1.48 0.78 -7.63
CA ALA A 45 -0.92 2.09 -7.36
C ALA A 45 -0.25 2.17 -5.97
N GLU A 46 -0.86 1.57 -4.95
CA GLU A 46 -0.29 1.50 -3.59
C GLU A 46 1.01 0.68 -3.57
N ARG A 47 1.00 -0.49 -4.23
CA ARG A 47 2.21 -1.33 -4.39
C ARG A 47 3.32 -0.54 -5.09
N ASP A 48 3.00 0.17 -6.17
CA ASP A 48 4.01 0.91 -6.94
C ASP A 48 4.60 2.07 -6.12
N ALA A 49 3.78 2.77 -5.33
CA ALA A 49 4.26 3.78 -4.41
C ALA A 49 5.18 3.19 -3.33
N LEU A 50 4.80 2.05 -2.73
CA LEU A 50 5.65 1.34 -1.76
C LEU A 50 6.96 0.80 -2.39
N ALA A 51 6.91 0.38 -3.65
CA ALA A 51 8.11 -0.07 -4.36
C ALA A 51 9.11 1.09 -4.56
N VAL A 52 8.62 2.28 -4.93
CA VAL A 52 9.43 3.49 -5.06
C VAL A 52 10.05 3.89 -3.71
N GLU A 53 9.27 3.85 -2.62
CA GLU A 53 9.81 4.13 -1.27
C GLU A 53 10.91 3.14 -0.87
N ASN A 54 10.68 1.85 -1.09
CA ASN A 54 11.66 0.83 -0.79
C ASN A 54 12.96 1.00 -1.61
N GLU A 55 12.84 1.39 -2.88
CA GLU A 55 14.00 1.69 -3.73
C GLU A 55 14.77 2.91 -3.21
N SER A 56 14.07 3.98 -2.81
CA SER A 56 14.67 5.18 -2.20
C SER A 56 15.43 4.85 -0.92
N LEU A 57 14.81 4.11 0.00
CA LEU A 57 15.43 3.68 1.25
C LEU A 57 16.65 2.79 1.02
N PHE A 58 16.57 1.87 0.04
CA PHE A 58 17.69 1.00 -0.30
C PHE A 58 18.85 1.79 -0.92
N SER A 59 18.56 2.76 -1.79
CA SER A 59 19.57 3.65 -2.38
C SER A 59 20.29 4.46 -1.30
N ALA A 60 19.53 5.10 -0.39
CA ALA A 60 20.10 5.87 0.72
C ALA A 60 20.99 4.99 1.62
N ALA A 61 20.55 3.78 1.95
CA ALA A 61 21.37 2.83 2.70
C ALA A 61 22.66 2.44 1.96
N GLY A 62 22.59 2.26 0.64
CA GLY A 62 23.74 1.99 -0.22
C GLY A 62 24.75 3.14 -0.25
N GLU A 63 24.27 4.40 -0.29
CA GLU A 63 25.11 5.59 -0.25
C GLU A 63 25.87 5.72 1.08
N VAL A 64 25.17 5.52 2.20
CA VAL A 64 25.80 5.51 3.53
C VAL A 64 26.85 4.40 3.63
N TYR A 65 26.54 3.20 3.14
CA TYR A 65 27.50 2.09 3.11
C TYR A 65 28.73 2.41 2.26
N ALA A 66 28.54 2.91 1.04
CA ALA A 66 29.62 3.24 0.12
C ALA A 66 30.53 4.35 0.67
N ALA A 67 29.93 5.38 1.27
CA ALA A 67 30.65 6.46 1.93
C ALA A 67 31.51 5.90 3.08
N GLY A 68 30.94 5.07 3.95
CA GLY A 68 31.66 4.45 5.07
C GLY A 68 32.77 3.50 4.62
N TYR A 69 32.52 2.70 3.59
CA TYR A 69 33.52 1.79 3.00
C TYR A 69 34.71 2.55 2.42
N ASN A 70 34.45 3.58 1.59
CA ASN A 70 35.51 4.41 1.02
C ASN A 70 36.34 5.09 2.12
N HIS A 71 35.66 5.56 3.18
CA HIS A 71 36.32 6.18 4.33
C HIS A 71 37.26 5.20 5.06
N GLY A 72 36.80 3.98 5.36
CA GLY A 72 37.63 2.95 6.00
C GLY A 72 38.76 2.44 5.10
N HIS A 73 38.56 2.38 3.78
CA HIS A 73 39.58 1.97 2.82
C HIS A 73 40.75 2.97 2.75
N LEU A 74 40.45 4.27 2.68
CA LEU A 74 41.46 5.35 2.69
C LEU A 74 42.31 5.32 3.97
N ASN A 75 41.73 4.93 5.10
CA ASN A 75 42.47 4.80 6.36
C ASN A 75 43.36 3.56 6.40
N THR A 76 42.83 2.39 6.03
CA THR A 76 43.50 1.10 6.21
C THR A 76 44.46 0.73 5.09
N VAL A 77 44.20 1.19 3.87
CA VAL A 77 44.99 0.87 2.67
C VAL A 77 45.88 2.04 2.26
N ASP A 78 45.35 3.26 2.23
CA ASP A 78 46.12 4.45 1.81
C ASP A 78 46.90 5.12 2.97
N GLY A 79 46.73 4.63 4.20
CA GLY A 79 47.49 5.08 5.37
C GLY A 79 47.17 6.51 5.82
N ILE A 80 46.02 7.06 5.40
CA ILE A 80 45.58 8.40 5.78
C ILE A 80 45.05 8.34 7.21
N ALA A 81 45.77 8.96 8.15
CA ALA A 81 45.41 8.98 9.57
C ALA A 81 44.03 9.64 9.80
N TYR A 82 43.25 9.09 10.74
CA TYR A 82 41.98 9.70 11.15
C TYR A 82 42.22 11.08 11.74
N THR A 83 41.36 12.04 11.35
CA THR A 83 41.24 13.30 12.08
C THR A 83 40.29 13.08 13.26
N GLU A 84 40.56 13.68 14.41
CA GLU A 84 39.66 13.59 15.58
C GLU A 84 38.25 14.09 15.22
N GLY A 85 37.21 13.38 15.69
CA GLY A 85 35.79 13.74 15.45
C GLY A 85 35.20 13.31 14.10
N VAL A 86 35.98 12.64 13.24
CA VAL A 86 35.52 12.21 11.91
C VAL A 86 34.45 11.12 11.98
N GLU A 87 34.53 10.18 12.93
CA GLU A 87 33.51 9.13 13.11
C GLU A 87 32.13 9.72 13.45
N GLU A 88 32.10 10.72 14.35
CA GLU A 88 30.88 11.41 14.76
C GLU A 88 30.29 12.23 13.59
N SER A 89 31.13 12.95 12.85
CA SER A 89 30.73 13.68 11.64
C SER A 89 30.17 12.77 10.54
N PHE A 90 30.72 11.56 10.39
CA PHE A 90 30.25 10.60 9.40
C PHE A 90 28.93 9.94 9.81
N ALA A 91 28.78 9.64 11.10
CA ALA A 91 27.52 9.14 11.65
C ALA A 91 26.40 10.18 11.51
N GLU A 92 26.68 11.46 11.79
CA GLU A 92 25.74 12.56 11.58
C GLU A 92 25.36 12.72 10.09
N SER A 93 26.35 12.66 9.20
CA SER A 93 26.11 12.78 7.75
C SER A 93 25.30 11.62 7.20
N GLY A 94 25.59 10.39 7.65
CA GLY A 94 24.82 9.20 7.27
C GLY A 94 23.40 9.22 7.83
N ALA A 95 23.23 9.70 9.06
CA ALA A 95 21.93 9.92 9.66
C ALA A 95 21.11 10.97 8.90
N GLN A 96 21.75 12.05 8.43
CA GLN A 96 21.11 13.08 7.62
C GLN A 96 20.60 12.53 6.29
N VAL A 97 21.43 11.78 5.54
CA VAL A 97 21.03 11.16 4.26
C VAL A 97 19.85 10.20 4.45
N LEU A 98 19.88 9.38 5.51
CA LEU A 98 18.77 8.51 5.84
C LEU A 98 17.52 9.31 6.21
N PHE A 99 17.65 10.36 7.02
CA PHE A 99 16.51 11.18 7.46
C PHE A 99 15.83 11.88 6.27
N GLU A 100 16.61 12.52 5.39
CA GLU A 100 16.13 13.18 4.18
C GLU A 100 15.46 12.20 3.20
N SER A 101 15.86 10.92 3.23
CA SER A 101 15.32 9.86 2.37
C SER A 101 14.24 9.00 3.07
N SER A 102 13.92 9.28 4.34
CA SER A 102 13.07 8.43 5.21
C SER A 102 11.59 8.82 5.25
N GLU A 103 11.18 9.86 4.53
CA GLU A 103 9.75 10.12 4.37
C GLU A 103 9.11 8.92 3.66
N THR A 104 8.08 8.34 4.28
CA THR A 104 7.39 7.14 3.80
C THR A 104 5.87 7.39 3.68
N PRO A 105 5.45 8.41 2.91
CA PRO A 105 4.04 8.81 2.79
C PRO A 105 3.10 7.71 2.29
N ALA A 106 3.57 6.78 1.44
CA ALA A 106 2.83 5.61 1.00
C ALA A 106 2.69 4.58 2.12
N THR A 107 3.70 4.40 2.95
CA THR A 107 3.61 3.58 4.17
C THR A 107 2.61 4.16 5.17
N ASP A 108 2.63 5.48 5.38
CA ASP A 108 1.66 6.17 6.23
C ASP A 108 0.23 6.04 5.68
N ALA A 109 0.05 6.22 4.36
CA ALA A 109 -1.23 6.03 3.69
C ALA A 109 -1.74 4.58 3.79
N ALA A 110 -0.85 3.59 3.67
CA ALA A 110 -1.17 2.18 3.84
C ALA A 110 -1.62 1.89 5.27
N LEU A 111 -0.93 2.45 6.28
CA LEU A 111 -1.31 2.30 7.68
C LEU A 111 -2.68 2.93 7.97
N ALA A 112 -2.95 4.12 7.44
CA ALA A 112 -4.24 4.79 7.54
C ALA A 112 -5.36 3.97 6.89
N ALA A 113 -5.09 3.34 5.73
CA ALA A 113 -6.03 2.46 5.05
C ALA A 113 -6.34 1.20 5.88
N ILE A 114 -5.33 0.58 6.50
CA ILE A 114 -5.51 -0.58 7.40
C ILE A 114 -6.35 -0.20 8.61
N GLN A 115 -6.07 0.94 9.23
CA GLN A 115 -6.86 1.45 10.36
C GLN A 115 -8.32 1.68 9.94
N ALA A 116 -8.56 2.30 8.79
CA ALA A 116 -9.89 2.51 8.24
C ALA A 116 -10.64 1.20 7.95
N GLN A 117 -9.96 0.18 7.42
CA GLN A 117 -10.55 -1.15 7.20
C GLN A 117 -10.98 -1.81 8.52
N GLY A 118 -10.19 -1.65 9.59
CA GLY A 118 -10.57 -2.13 10.92
C GLY A 118 -11.85 -1.48 11.44
N VAL A 119 -11.96 -0.16 11.26
CA VAL A 119 -13.16 0.61 11.66
C VAL A 119 -14.38 0.22 10.83
N ASP A 120 -14.24 -0.03 9.53
CA ASP A 120 -15.36 -0.48 8.69
C ASP A 120 -15.88 -1.86 9.11
N LYS A 121 -14.99 -2.80 9.44
CA LYS A 121 -15.40 -4.11 9.97
C LYS A 121 -16.19 -3.97 11.29
N PHE A 122 -15.76 -3.06 12.17
CA PHE A 122 -16.49 -2.76 13.40
C PHE A 122 -17.86 -2.13 13.11
N ALA A 123 -17.94 -1.20 12.15
CA ALA A 123 -19.21 -0.60 11.74
C ALA A 123 -20.19 -1.64 11.18
N ASP A 124 -19.70 -2.61 10.42
CA ASP A 124 -20.52 -3.68 9.87
C ASP A 124 -21.06 -4.62 10.97
N ASP A 125 -20.28 -4.88 12.02
CA ASP A 125 -20.72 -5.64 13.19
C ASP A 125 -21.81 -4.91 13.99
N LEU A 126 -21.63 -3.60 14.21
CA LEU A 126 -22.65 -2.74 14.80
C LEU A 126 -23.94 -2.72 13.98
N HIS A 127 -23.82 -2.66 12.66
CA HIS A 127 -24.98 -2.69 11.76
C HIS A 127 -25.71 -4.03 11.80
N LYS A 128 -24.99 -5.16 11.88
CA LYS A 128 -25.59 -6.49 12.11
C LYS A 128 -26.30 -6.56 13.45
N THR A 129 -25.69 -6.01 14.50
CA THR A 129 -26.31 -5.92 15.83
C THR A 129 -27.59 -5.09 15.80
N ALA A 130 -27.58 -3.94 15.12
CA ALA A 130 -28.75 -3.11 14.90
C ALA A 130 -29.88 -3.89 14.21
N MET A 131 -29.54 -4.65 13.17
CA MET A 131 -30.47 -5.51 12.43
C MET A 131 -31.09 -6.61 13.30
N ALA A 132 -30.30 -7.24 14.17
CA ALA A 132 -30.78 -8.29 15.06
C ALA A 132 -31.76 -7.77 16.15
N MET A 133 -31.68 -6.49 16.52
CA MET A 133 -32.50 -5.90 17.58
C MET A 133 -33.83 -5.29 17.09
N CYS A 134 -34.12 -5.26 15.78
CA CYS A 134 -35.13 -4.35 15.24
C CYS A 134 -36.28 -4.99 14.44
N SER A 135 -37.50 -4.48 14.70
CA SER A 135 -38.68 -4.50 13.80
C SER A 135 -38.80 -3.21 12.96
N VAL A 136 -37.82 -2.30 13.06
CA VAL A 136 -37.76 -0.96 12.45
C VAL A 136 -36.44 -0.77 11.68
N LYS A 137 -36.26 0.38 10.99
CA LYS A 137 -35.02 0.66 10.23
C LYS A 137 -33.77 0.63 11.15
N PRO A 138 -32.65 0.02 10.71
CA PRO A 138 -31.43 -0.18 11.51
C PRO A 138 -30.83 1.13 12.01
N ASP A 139 -30.87 2.16 11.16
CA ASP A 139 -30.22 3.46 11.40
C ASP A 139 -30.87 4.25 12.55
N ASN A 140 -32.07 3.86 12.97
CA ASN A 140 -32.78 4.46 14.10
C ASN A 140 -32.41 3.82 15.45
N THR A 141 -31.55 2.80 15.45
CA THR A 141 -31.05 2.18 16.68
C THR A 141 -29.75 2.80 17.11
N THR A 142 -29.45 2.69 18.41
CA THR A 142 -28.17 3.11 18.97
C THR A 142 -26.98 2.46 18.24
N PRO A 143 -26.93 1.13 17.96
CA PRO A 143 -25.83 0.55 17.18
C PRO A 143 -25.80 1.01 15.72
N GLY A 144 -26.95 1.24 15.07
CA GLY A 144 -26.99 1.75 13.70
C GLY A 144 -26.42 3.17 13.58
N ALA A 145 -26.76 4.05 14.53
CA ALA A 145 -26.18 5.38 14.61
C ALA A 145 -24.66 5.33 14.82
N TYR A 146 -24.17 4.45 15.69
CA TYR A 146 -22.73 4.25 15.88
C TYR A 146 -22.03 3.65 14.66
N ALA A 147 -22.68 2.77 13.91
CA ALA A 147 -22.14 2.26 12.64
C ALA A 147 -21.94 3.40 11.62
N GLY A 148 -22.88 4.35 11.53
CA GLY A 148 -22.75 5.53 10.68
C GLY A 148 -21.59 6.45 11.10
N LEU A 149 -21.41 6.67 12.41
CA LEU A 149 -20.28 7.43 12.95
C LEU A 149 -18.94 6.74 12.68
N ALA A 150 -18.87 5.42 12.87
CA ALA A 150 -17.68 4.63 12.59
C ALA A 150 -17.27 4.71 11.11
N ARG A 151 -18.21 4.56 10.17
CA ARG A 151 -17.93 4.73 8.72
C ARG A 151 -17.43 6.14 8.38
N SER A 152 -17.98 7.17 9.03
CA SER A 152 -17.53 8.54 8.87
C SER A 152 -16.10 8.76 9.40
N PHE A 153 -15.74 8.09 10.49
CA PHE A 153 -14.38 8.10 11.04
C PHE A 153 -13.39 7.35 10.12
N ALA A 154 -13.77 6.18 9.60
CA ALA A 154 -12.97 5.44 8.63
C ALA A 154 -12.68 6.27 7.36
N LYS A 155 -13.64 7.09 6.91
CA LYS A 155 -13.42 8.03 5.82
C LYS A 155 -12.36 9.08 6.15
N LYS A 156 -12.44 9.70 7.34
CA LYS A 156 -11.44 10.69 7.80
C LYS A 156 -10.04 10.10 7.90
N LEU A 157 -9.90 8.85 8.35
CA LEU A 157 -8.60 8.18 8.39
C LEU A 157 -7.95 8.08 7.00
N ARG A 158 -8.73 7.76 5.96
CA ARG A 158 -8.22 7.70 4.58
C ARG A 158 -7.88 9.06 3.96
N GLU A 159 -8.51 10.12 4.46
CA GLU A 159 -8.34 11.49 3.96
C GLU A 159 -7.27 12.27 4.73
N ALA A 160 -6.82 11.75 5.86
CA ALA A 160 -5.71 12.33 6.62
C ALA A 160 -4.41 12.13 5.82
N LYS A 161 -3.77 13.26 5.47
CA LYS A 161 -2.44 13.34 4.88
C LYS A 161 -1.49 13.92 5.90
#